data_AF-A0A2I0R2J4-F1
#
_entry.id   AF-A0A2I0R2J4-F1
#
_cell.length_a   1.000
_cell.length_b   1.000
_cell.length_c   1.000
_cell.angle_alpha   90.00
_cell.angle_beta   90.00
_cell.angle_gamma   90.00
#
_symmetry.space_group_name_H-M   'P 1'
#
loop_
_entity.id
_entity.type
_entity.pdbx_description
1 polymer ?
#
loop_
_entity_poly.entity_id
_entity_poly.type
_entity_poly.pdbx_seq_one_letter_code
_entity_poly.pdbx_strand_id
1 'polypeptide(L)'
;MKKIRYSIFSALIVFVALSFTFEFDSTNSIFKKLKNDFGYVPSGKVKLNDSELTVQAFYIAKTVVTNGEYKVFLDDLIATGQIEKYKLAKIDSTGWYTVPNNNFEKLGESYHLQTEYESYPVVNVTKEGATLYCEWYTAKMNEGIPKEEHLIFRLPQKAEWLRAAEGSEPNKIYTWNSLYLRNNQGKYLANFVSTPQSSITRNEAGDLEIVTNQVKYLSKINTMDVISPAKSYYPNEFDVYNMNGNVAELLADPNEVIGGSWYDPGFDIKNRSVKKYSGASATVGFRIVATAIN
;
A
#
# COMPACT_ATOMS: atom_id res chain seq x y z
N MET A 1 -34.22 87.38 -33.77
CA MET A 1 -33.90 85.98 -34.14
C MET A 1 -32.64 85.53 -33.41
N LYS A 2 -32.77 84.68 -32.38
CA LYS A 2 -31.66 83.92 -31.77
C LYS A 2 -32.09 82.45 -31.73
N LYS A 3 -31.43 81.59 -32.50
CA LYS A 3 -31.67 80.14 -32.53
C LYS A 3 -30.97 79.48 -31.34
N ILE A 4 -31.74 78.85 -30.47
CA ILE A 4 -31.25 77.99 -29.38
C ILE A 4 -30.95 76.61 -29.99
N ARG A 5 -29.69 76.15 -29.88
CA ARG A 5 -29.29 74.78 -30.23
C ARG A 5 -29.41 73.91 -28.98
N TYR A 6 -30.30 72.92 -29.01
CA TYR A 6 -30.32 71.83 -28.04
C TYR A 6 -29.29 70.77 -28.48
N SER A 7 -28.32 70.48 -27.63
CA SER A 7 -27.39 69.38 -27.82
C SER A 7 -27.94 68.16 -27.10
N ILE A 8 -28.38 67.14 -27.85
CA ILE A 8 -28.84 65.86 -27.32
C ILE A 8 -27.58 65.06 -26.96
N PHE A 9 -27.34 64.85 -25.66
CA PHE A 9 -26.32 63.92 -25.18
C PHE A 9 -26.94 62.51 -25.14
N SER A 10 -26.59 61.68 -26.11
CA SER A 10 -26.91 60.26 -26.11
C SER A 10 -26.03 59.54 -25.09
N ALA A 11 -26.62 59.10 -23.97
CA ALA A 11 -25.96 58.27 -22.98
C ALA A 11 -25.79 56.84 -23.53
N LEU A 12 -24.55 56.45 -23.81
CA LEU A 12 -24.18 55.09 -24.18
C LEU A 12 -24.14 54.24 -22.89
N ILE A 13 -25.16 53.42 -22.66
CA ILE A 13 -25.17 52.43 -21.57
C ILE A 13 -24.25 51.28 -21.99
N VAL A 14 -23.04 51.25 -21.44
CA VAL A 14 -22.13 50.11 -21.57
C VAL A 14 -22.58 49.04 -20.58
N PHE A 15 -23.21 47.99 -21.08
CA PHE A 15 -23.42 46.75 -20.31
C PHE A 15 -22.06 46.05 -20.15
N VAL A 16 -21.42 46.25 -18.99
CA VAL A 16 -20.32 45.40 -18.56
C VAL A 16 -20.94 44.08 -18.12
N ALA A 17 -20.94 43.10 -19.01
CA ALA A 17 -21.19 41.71 -18.63
C ALA A 17 -20.03 41.28 -17.73
N LEU A 18 -20.23 41.34 -16.41
CA LEU A 18 -19.41 40.61 -15.45
C LEU A 18 -19.65 39.12 -15.70
N SER A 19 -18.84 38.55 -16.59
CA SER A 19 -18.60 37.12 -16.63
C SER A 19 -17.94 36.74 -15.30
N PHE A 20 -18.74 36.30 -14.33
CA PHE A 20 -18.24 35.54 -13.21
C PHE A 20 -17.67 34.24 -13.78
N THR A 21 -16.37 34.21 -14.02
CA THR A 21 -15.63 32.96 -14.08
C THR A 21 -15.64 32.40 -12.67
N PHE A 22 -16.52 31.42 -12.43
CA PHE A 22 -16.31 30.51 -11.30
C PHE A 22 -15.01 29.77 -11.59
N GLU A 23 -13.90 30.24 -11.01
CA GLU A 23 -12.75 29.38 -10.75
C GLU A 23 -13.23 28.33 -9.74
N PHE A 24 -13.67 27.20 -10.27
CA PHE A 24 -13.89 26.02 -9.46
C PHE A 24 -12.51 25.55 -9.03
N ASP A 25 -12.16 25.78 -7.76
CA ASP A 25 -10.93 25.28 -7.14
C ASP A 25 -11.04 23.76 -6.91
N SER A 26 -11.31 22.97 -7.97
CA SER A 26 -11.37 21.50 -7.93
C SER A 26 -10.00 20.88 -7.67
N THR A 27 -8.95 21.55 -8.15
CA THR A 27 -7.56 21.08 -8.01
C THR A 27 -7.08 21.01 -6.55
N ASN A 28 -7.75 21.65 -5.59
CA ASN A 28 -7.36 21.60 -4.17
C ASN A 28 -8.03 20.47 -3.34
N SER A 29 -8.97 19.69 -3.90
CA SER A 29 -9.70 18.67 -3.15
C SER A 29 -8.96 17.32 -3.09
N ILE A 30 -8.67 16.73 -4.25
CA ILE A 30 -8.12 15.35 -4.32
C ILE A 30 -6.66 15.28 -3.85
N PHE A 31 -5.84 16.29 -4.19
CA PHE A 31 -4.44 16.35 -3.76
C PHE A 31 -4.31 16.54 -2.24
N LYS A 32 -5.23 17.28 -1.62
CA LYS A 32 -5.29 17.41 -0.15
C LYS A 32 -5.63 16.08 0.51
N LYS A 33 -6.55 15.30 -0.08
CA LYS A 33 -6.90 13.95 0.38
C LYS A 33 -5.71 12.98 0.23
N LEU A 34 -5.01 13.02 -0.90
CA LEU A 34 -3.79 12.22 -1.12
C LEU A 34 -2.68 12.53 -0.11
N LYS A 35 -2.44 13.80 0.24
CA LYS A 35 -1.31 14.20 1.09
C LYS A 35 -1.28 13.52 2.46
N ASN A 36 -2.44 13.17 3.00
CA ASN A 36 -2.53 12.53 4.32
C ASN A 36 -2.16 11.05 4.25
N ASP A 37 -2.68 10.34 3.24
CA ASP A 37 -2.69 8.87 3.19
C ASP A 37 -1.70 8.30 2.18
N PHE A 38 -1.14 9.15 1.30
CA PHE A 38 -0.20 8.78 0.25
C PHE A 38 1.13 9.55 0.35
N GLY A 39 2.22 8.85 0.06
CA GLY A 39 3.53 9.43 -0.20
C GLY A 39 3.66 9.80 -1.67
N TYR A 40 4.29 10.94 -1.97
CA TYR A 40 4.66 11.32 -3.33
C TYR A 40 6.03 10.76 -3.69
N VAL A 41 6.10 9.97 -4.77
CA VAL A 41 7.34 9.38 -5.28
C VAL A 41 7.70 10.07 -6.59
N PRO A 42 8.80 10.85 -6.64
CA PRO A 42 9.17 11.56 -7.85
C PRO A 42 9.72 10.61 -8.92
N SER A 43 9.61 11.02 -10.19
CA SER A 43 10.17 10.27 -11.31
C SER A 43 11.63 9.90 -11.06
N GLY A 44 12.03 8.71 -11.46
CA GLY A 44 13.37 8.22 -11.22
C GLY A 44 13.66 6.93 -11.95
N LYS A 45 14.90 6.46 -11.84
CA LYS A 45 15.37 5.26 -12.51
C LYS A 45 15.37 4.07 -11.56
N VAL A 46 14.95 2.91 -12.06
CA VAL A 46 15.02 1.63 -11.35
C VAL A 46 15.70 0.62 -12.25
N LYS A 47 16.71 -0.07 -11.71
CA LYS A 47 17.31 -1.22 -12.39
C LYS A 47 16.46 -2.47 -12.14
N LEU A 48 15.97 -3.10 -13.20
CA LEU A 48 15.35 -4.41 -13.18
C LEU A 48 16.17 -5.36 -14.03
N ASN A 49 16.73 -6.40 -13.40
CA ASN A 49 17.70 -7.30 -14.03
C ASN A 49 18.85 -6.49 -14.64
N ASP A 50 19.11 -6.65 -15.94
CA ASP A 50 20.14 -5.92 -16.68
C ASP A 50 19.65 -4.61 -17.33
N SER A 51 18.37 -4.27 -17.16
CA SER A 51 17.74 -3.10 -17.78
C SER A 51 17.48 -1.98 -16.78
N GLU A 52 17.65 -0.74 -17.21
CA GLU A 52 17.24 0.45 -16.47
C GLU A 52 15.89 0.95 -17.02
N LEU A 53 14.93 1.16 -16.13
CA LEU A 53 13.61 1.69 -16.46
C LEU A 53 13.41 3.06 -15.81
N THR A 54 12.82 3.99 -16.56
CA THR A 54 12.34 5.27 -16.01
C THR A 54 10.92 5.08 -15.49
N VAL A 55 10.74 5.26 -14.18
CA VAL A 55 9.45 5.29 -13.51
C VAL A 55 9.00 6.75 -13.44
N GLN A 56 7.80 7.05 -13.94
CA GLN A 56 7.20 8.38 -13.82
C GLN A 56 6.79 8.66 -12.37
N ALA A 57 6.53 9.92 -12.03
CA ALA A 57 6.07 10.27 -10.69
C ALA A 57 4.68 9.67 -10.41
N PHE A 58 4.46 9.23 -9.18
CA PHE A 58 3.21 8.63 -8.73
C PHE A 58 3.01 8.86 -7.23
N TYR A 59 1.79 8.61 -6.76
CA TYR A 59 1.48 8.53 -5.34
C TYR A 59 1.38 7.08 -4.92
N ILE A 60 1.85 6.74 -3.72
CA ILE A 60 1.75 5.40 -3.15
C ILE A 60 1.13 5.48 -1.75
N ALA A 61 0.22 4.57 -1.44
CA ALA A 61 -0.37 4.51 -0.11
C ALA A 61 0.74 4.33 0.93
N LYS A 62 0.71 5.13 2.00
CA LYS A 62 1.73 5.13 3.05
C LYS A 62 1.78 3.78 3.77
N THR A 63 0.67 3.07 3.83
CA THR A 63 0.56 1.73 4.39
C THR A 63 -0.06 0.78 3.37
N VAL A 64 0.03 -0.53 3.65
CA VAL A 64 -0.88 -1.51 3.06
C VAL A 64 -2.33 -1.20 3.43
N VAL A 65 -3.26 -1.66 2.59
CA VAL A 65 -4.70 -1.59 2.87
C VAL A 65 -4.99 -2.34 4.16
N THR A 66 -5.80 -1.74 5.00
CA THR A 66 -6.15 -2.25 6.33
C THR A 66 -7.45 -3.05 6.31
N ASN A 67 -7.69 -3.84 7.36
CA ASN A 67 -8.96 -4.54 7.56
C ASN A 67 -10.15 -3.57 7.57
N GLY A 68 -10.02 -2.43 8.23
CA GLY A 68 -11.07 -1.40 8.28
C GLY A 68 -11.40 -0.84 6.90
N GLU A 69 -10.38 -0.47 6.13
CA GLU A 69 -10.57 0.05 4.76
C GLU A 69 -11.19 -1.00 3.82
N TYR A 70 -10.74 -2.25 3.90
CA TYR A 70 -11.29 -3.33 3.08
C TYR A 70 -12.72 -3.69 3.48
N LYS A 71 -13.04 -3.60 4.78
CA LYS A 71 -14.40 -3.81 5.28
C LYS A 71 -15.37 -2.76 4.71
N VAL A 72 -14.98 -1.49 4.67
CA VAL A 72 -15.81 -0.42 4.06
C VAL A 72 -16.11 -0.75 2.59
N PHE A 73 -15.13 -1.24 1.85
CA PHE A 73 -15.33 -1.71 0.47
C PHE A 73 -16.33 -2.87 0.38
N LEU A 74 -16.18 -3.91 1.20
CA LEU A 74 -17.09 -5.06 1.19
C LEU A 74 -18.51 -4.68 1.58
N ASP A 75 -18.67 -3.81 2.58
CA ASP A 75 -19.97 -3.30 3.02
C ASP A 75 -20.66 -2.49 1.90
N ASP A 76 -19.93 -1.66 1.16
CA ASP A 76 -20.47 -0.90 0.02
C ASP A 76 -20.89 -1.80 -1.14
N LEU A 77 -20.15 -2.89 -1.42
CA LEU A 77 -20.57 -3.89 -2.41
C LEU A 77 -21.91 -4.54 -2.04
N ILE A 78 -22.09 -4.89 -0.77
CA ILE A 78 -23.36 -5.45 -0.29
C ILE A 78 -24.47 -4.41 -0.40
N ALA A 79 -24.23 -3.20 0.11
CA ALA A 79 -25.21 -2.11 0.14
C ALA A 79 -25.68 -1.69 -1.27
N THR A 80 -24.81 -1.77 -2.27
CA THR A 80 -25.10 -1.47 -3.68
C THR A 80 -25.57 -2.67 -4.49
N GLY A 81 -25.75 -3.84 -3.86
CA GLY A 81 -26.24 -5.06 -4.53
C GLY A 81 -25.25 -5.71 -5.48
N GLN A 82 -23.95 -5.37 -5.40
CA GLN A 82 -22.88 -5.95 -6.23
C GLN A 82 -22.41 -7.31 -5.67
N ILE A 83 -23.35 -8.23 -5.49
CA ILE A 83 -23.14 -9.51 -4.77
C ILE A 83 -22.09 -10.41 -5.45
N GLU A 84 -22.01 -10.42 -6.78
CA GLU A 84 -21.00 -11.23 -7.48
C GLU A 84 -19.58 -10.70 -7.24
N LYS A 85 -19.38 -9.38 -7.22
CA LYS A 85 -18.10 -8.79 -6.84
C LYS A 85 -17.78 -9.08 -5.37
N TYR A 86 -18.76 -9.02 -4.48
CA TYR A 86 -18.56 -9.37 -3.07
C TYR A 86 -18.08 -10.81 -2.91
N LYS A 87 -18.66 -11.77 -3.63
CA LYS A 87 -18.23 -13.18 -3.58
C LYS A 87 -16.79 -13.40 -4.04
N LEU A 88 -16.33 -12.62 -5.02
CA LEU A 88 -14.96 -12.67 -5.53
C LEU A 88 -13.95 -11.97 -4.60
N ALA A 89 -14.41 -10.91 -3.93
CA ALA A 89 -13.60 -10.09 -3.03
C ALA A 89 -13.60 -10.56 -1.57
N LYS A 90 -14.51 -11.45 -1.17
CA LYS A 90 -14.63 -11.87 0.23
C LYS A 90 -13.31 -12.41 0.77
N ILE A 91 -13.06 -12.11 2.03
CA ILE A 91 -11.88 -12.59 2.76
C ILE A 91 -12.07 -14.07 3.13
N ASP A 92 -11.03 -14.88 2.95
CA ASP A 92 -11.00 -16.27 3.43
C ASP A 92 -10.13 -16.41 4.69
N SER A 93 -10.70 -16.11 5.86
CA SER A 93 -9.99 -16.18 7.15
C SER A 93 -9.38 -17.55 7.45
N THR A 94 -9.75 -18.62 6.73
CA THR A 94 -9.17 -19.96 6.96
C THR A 94 -7.67 -20.04 6.67
N GLY A 95 -7.11 -19.07 5.93
CA GLY A 95 -5.67 -18.99 5.69
C GLY A 95 -4.82 -18.79 6.95
N TRP A 96 -5.41 -18.40 8.08
CA TRP A 96 -4.74 -18.39 9.38
C TRP A 96 -4.48 -19.79 9.96
N TYR A 97 -5.32 -20.77 9.62
CA TYR A 97 -5.18 -22.16 10.06
C TYR A 97 -4.16 -22.95 9.22
N THR A 98 -3.79 -22.43 8.04
CA THR A 98 -2.96 -23.14 7.05
C THR A 98 -1.53 -22.64 6.98
N VAL A 99 -1.12 -21.72 7.88
CA VAL A 99 0.26 -21.26 7.95
C VAL A 99 1.18 -22.44 8.30
N PRO A 100 2.26 -22.70 7.56
CA PRO A 100 3.13 -23.83 7.88
C PRO A 100 3.70 -23.75 9.31
N ASN A 101 3.74 -24.91 9.97
CA ASN A 101 4.25 -25.10 11.33
C ASN A 101 3.53 -24.30 12.45
N ASN A 102 2.43 -23.62 12.14
CA ASN A 102 1.68 -22.81 13.09
C ASN A 102 0.18 -22.91 12.81
N ASN A 103 -0.64 -22.98 13.87
CA ASN A 103 -2.08 -22.83 13.73
C ASN A 103 -2.51 -21.59 14.51
N PHE A 104 -2.91 -20.54 13.80
CA PHE A 104 -3.32 -19.27 14.41
C PHE A 104 -4.83 -19.24 14.63
N GLU A 105 -5.33 -20.18 15.45
CA GLU A 105 -6.77 -20.38 15.66
C GLU A 105 -7.51 -19.08 16.02
N LYS A 106 -6.98 -18.36 17.02
CA LYS A 106 -7.54 -17.06 17.46
C LYS A 106 -7.59 -16.02 16.35
N LEU A 107 -6.57 -15.95 15.48
CA LEU A 107 -6.56 -14.99 14.37
C LEU A 107 -7.55 -15.41 13.27
N GLY A 108 -7.69 -16.72 13.03
CA GLY A 108 -8.72 -17.26 12.13
C GLY A 108 -10.14 -16.89 12.56
N GLU A 109 -10.40 -16.85 13.86
CA GLU A 109 -11.72 -16.51 14.43
C GLU A 109 -11.99 -15.00 14.53
N SER A 110 -10.96 -14.17 14.74
CA SER A 110 -11.16 -12.77 15.16
C SER A 110 -10.55 -11.70 14.28
N TYR A 111 -9.49 -12.00 13.51
CA TYR A 111 -8.65 -10.97 12.89
C TYR A 111 -9.39 -10.04 11.92
N HIS A 112 -10.36 -10.56 11.16
CA HIS A 112 -11.14 -9.76 10.22
C HIS A 112 -12.50 -9.28 10.78
N LEU A 113 -12.79 -9.58 12.05
CA LEU A 113 -14.09 -9.30 12.68
C LEU A 113 -14.01 -8.29 13.82
N GLN A 114 -12.90 -8.28 14.57
CA GLN A 114 -12.72 -7.45 15.75
C GLN A 114 -12.17 -6.06 15.41
N THR A 115 -12.68 -5.04 16.11
CA THR A 115 -12.32 -3.62 15.90
C THR A 115 -10.84 -3.33 16.18
N GLU A 116 -10.23 -4.11 17.08
CA GLU A 116 -8.83 -4.00 17.49
C GLU A 116 -7.88 -4.26 16.31
N TYR A 117 -8.32 -5.01 15.30
CA TYR A 117 -7.55 -5.31 14.11
C TYR A 117 -7.88 -4.41 12.92
N GLU A 118 -8.74 -3.39 13.07
CA GLU A 118 -9.12 -2.51 11.95
C GLU A 118 -7.93 -1.81 11.32
N SER A 119 -6.91 -1.41 12.10
CA SER A 119 -5.69 -0.77 11.60
C SER A 119 -4.61 -1.75 11.13
N TYR A 120 -4.88 -3.06 11.14
CA TYR A 120 -3.93 -4.08 10.71
C TYR A 120 -4.09 -4.38 9.22
N PRO A 121 -3.06 -4.91 8.54
CA PRO A 121 -3.13 -5.23 7.11
C PRO A 121 -4.29 -6.18 6.78
N VAL A 122 -5.04 -5.90 5.73
CA VAL A 122 -5.92 -6.93 5.18
C VAL A 122 -5.06 -8.04 4.56
N VAL A 123 -5.34 -9.28 4.95
CA VAL A 123 -4.70 -10.50 4.42
C VAL A 123 -5.77 -11.49 4.02
N ASN A 124 -5.38 -12.66 3.49
CA ASN A 124 -6.34 -13.67 3.04
C ASN A 124 -7.33 -13.15 1.98
N VAL A 125 -6.89 -12.16 1.18
CA VAL A 125 -7.61 -11.63 0.02
C VAL A 125 -6.96 -12.13 -1.25
N THR A 126 -7.78 -12.38 -2.27
CA THR A 126 -7.27 -12.75 -3.60
C THR A 126 -6.79 -11.50 -4.34
N LYS A 127 -5.90 -11.70 -5.32
CA LYS A 127 -5.53 -10.63 -6.25
C LYS A 127 -6.73 -10.04 -7.00
N GLU A 128 -7.73 -10.86 -7.32
CA GLU A 128 -8.98 -10.39 -7.92
C GLU A 128 -9.74 -9.47 -6.96
N GLY A 129 -9.88 -9.85 -5.70
CA GLY A 129 -10.46 -9.00 -4.65
C GLY A 129 -9.69 -7.70 -4.42
N ALA A 130 -8.36 -7.72 -4.49
CA ALA A 130 -7.52 -6.53 -4.40
C ALA A 130 -7.68 -5.61 -5.63
N THR A 131 -7.83 -6.19 -6.82
CA THR A 131 -8.11 -5.43 -8.06
C THR A 131 -9.48 -4.76 -7.98
N LEU A 132 -10.51 -5.49 -7.55
CA LEU A 132 -11.86 -4.94 -7.34
C LEU A 132 -11.87 -3.81 -6.31
N TYR A 133 -11.08 -3.93 -5.23
CA TYR A 133 -10.87 -2.83 -4.29
C TYR A 133 -10.29 -1.59 -4.96
N CYS A 134 -9.27 -1.75 -5.82
CA CYS A 134 -8.67 -0.63 -6.54
C CYS A 134 -9.67 0.07 -7.49
N GLU A 135 -10.50 -0.70 -8.19
CA GLU A 135 -11.56 -0.16 -9.05
C GLU A 135 -12.61 0.61 -8.24
N TRP A 136 -13.06 0.04 -7.12
CA TRP A 136 -13.98 0.69 -6.19
C TRP A 136 -13.39 1.98 -5.62
N TYR A 137 -12.14 1.93 -5.15
CA TYR A 137 -11.45 3.08 -4.58
C TYR A 137 -11.30 4.19 -5.63
N THR A 138 -10.98 3.82 -6.88
CA THR A 138 -10.96 4.76 -8.02
C THR A 138 -12.30 5.46 -8.21
N ALA A 139 -13.41 4.71 -8.22
CA ALA A 139 -14.74 5.28 -8.38
C ALA A 139 -15.10 6.24 -7.22
N LYS A 140 -14.83 5.85 -5.98
CA LYS A 140 -15.12 6.66 -4.78
C LYS A 140 -14.26 7.92 -4.70
N MET A 141 -12.99 7.84 -5.12
CA MET A 141 -12.08 8.98 -5.06
C MET A 141 -12.34 10.03 -6.14
N ASN A 142 -12.90 9.61 -7.27
CA ASN A 142 -13.21 10.47 -8.42
C ASN A 142 -14.68 10.95 -8.41
N GLU A 143 -15.48 10.60 -7.41
CA GLU A 143 -16.87 11.04 -7.30
C GLU A 143 -16.96 12.57 -7.21
N GLY A 144 -17.70 13.18 -8.14
CA GLY A 144 -17.84 14.63 -8.23
C GLY A 144 -16.59 15.38 -8.76
N ILE A 145 -15.56 14.67 -9.19
CA ILE A 145 -14.34 15.25 -9.77
C ILE A 145 -14.45 15.29 -11.30
N PRO A 146 -14.03 16.38 -11.98
CA PRO A 146 -13.94 16.42 -13.44
C PRO A 146 -13.07 15.30 -14.01
N LYS A 147 -13.44 14.75 -15.16
CA LYS A 147 -12.78 13.56 -15.73
C LYS A 147 -11.29 13.78 -16.01
N GLU A 148 -10.94 15.02 -16.33
CA GLU A 148 -9.58 15.48 -16.62
C GLU A 148 -8.68 15.50 -15.38
N GLU A 149 -9.28 15.49 -14.18
CA GLU A 149 -8.60 15.47 -12.89
C GLU A 149 -8.66 14.08 -12.21
N HIS A 150 -9.23 13.07 -12.90
CA HIS A 150 -9.34 11.73 -12.34
C HIS A 150 -7.97 11.10 -12.10
N LEU A 151 -7.89 10.37 -10.99
CA LEU A 151 -6.77 9.50 -10.67
C LEU A 151 -7.17 8.05 -10.87
N ILE A 152 -6.23 7.22 -11.31
CA ILE A 152 -6.39 5.77 -11.37
C ILE A 152 -5.67 5.19 -10.16
N PHE A 153 -6.39 4.43 -9.34
CA PHE A 153 -5.83 3.64 -8.25
C PHE A 153 -5.70 2.19 -8.67
N ARG A 154 -4.54 1.59 -8.41
CA ARG A 154 -4.22 0.22 -8.83
C ARG A 154 -3.13 -0.39 -7.96
N LEU A 155 -2.93 -1.70 -8.11
CA LEU A 155 -1.74 -2.36 -7.58
C LEU A 155 -0.47 -1.77 -8.23
N PRO A 156 0.63 -1.66 -7.48
CA PRO A 156 1.90 -1.17 -8.00
C PRO A 156 2.49 -2.14 -9.02
N GLN A 157 3.14 -1.60 -10.05
CA GLN A 157 4.12 -2.35 -10.83
C GLN A 157 5.37 -2.62 -9.99
N LYS A 158 6.10 -3.69 -10.28
CA LYS A 158 7.35 -4.01 -9.55
C LYS A 158 8.34 -2.84 -9.54
N ALA A 159 8.50 -2.16 -10.69
CA ALA A 159 9.38 -1.00 -10.80
C ALA A 159 8.94 0.17 -9.92
N GLU A 160 7.63 0.43 -9.81
CA GLU A 160 7.09 1.47 -8.92
C GLU A 160 7.31 1.11 -7.46
N TRP A 161 7.03 -0.14 -7.09
CA TRP A 161 7.27 -0.62 -5.74
C TRP A 161 8.74 -0.46 -5.33
N LEU A 162 9.67 -0.90 -6.20
CA LEU A 162 11.11 -0.75 -5.96
C LEU A 162 11.54 0.72 -5.96
N ARG A 163 10.98 1.57 -6.83
CA ARG A 163 11.25 3.01 -6.83
C ARG A 163 10.91 3.63 -5.48
N ALA A 164 9.78 3.25 -4.90
CA ALA A 164 9.35 3.71 -3.58
C ALA A 164 10.23 3.11 -2.46
N ALA A 165 10.60 1.83 -2.53
CA ALA A 165 11.38 1.16 -1.50
C ALA A 165 12.87 1.57 -1.47
N GLU A 166 13.47 1.76 -2.64
CA GLU A 166 14.89 2.09 -2.81
C GLU A 166 15.15 3.59 -2.72
N GLY A 167 14.16 4.41 -3.05
CA GLY A 167 14.30 5.84 -2.87
C GLY A 167 15.36 6.45 -3.79
N SER A 168 16.19 7.33 -3.24
CA SER A 168 17.26 8.02 -3.97
C SER A 168 18.47 7.13 -4.29
N GLU A 169 18.65 6.03 -3.56
CA GLU A 169 19.80 5.13 -3.76
C GLU A 169 19.35 3.86 -4.49
N PRO A 170 19.85 3.59 -5.69
CA PRO A 170 19.47 2.38 -6.41
C PRO A 170 19.98 1.13 -5.68
N ASN A 171 19.18 0.06 -5.68
CA ASN A 171 19.52 -1.24 -5.08
C ASN A 171 19.72 -1.22 -3.54
N LYS A 172 19.07 -0.29 -2.80
CA LYS A 172 19.01 -0.41 -1.32
C LYS A 172 18.51 -1.79 -0.93
N ILE A 173 19.19 -2.43 0.02
CA ILE A 173 18.85 -3.77 0.50
C ILE A 173 17.51 -3.77 1.25
N TYR A 174 17.32 -2.77 2.11
CA TYR A 174 16.06 -2.45 2.79
C TYR A 174 15.81 -0.95 2.68
N THR A 175 14.59 -0.51 2.96
CA THR A 175 14.20 0.91 2.93
C THR A 175 15.08 1.85 3.76
N TRP A 176 15.70 1.36 4.84
CA TRP A 176 16.61 2.13 5.73
C TRP A 176 18.11 2.04 5.37
N ASN A 177 18.45 1.43 4.22
CA ASN A 177 19.81 1.36 3.69
C ASN A 177 20.88 0.78 4.65
N SER A 178 20.57 -0.27 5.39
CA SER A 178 21.54 -0.96 6.25
C SER A 178 21.28 -2.45 6.33
N LEU A 179 22.33 -3.27 6.46
CA LEU A 179 22.19 -4.71 6.68
C LEU A 179 21.59 -5.06 8.05
N TYR A 180 21.63 -4.13 9.01
CA TYR A 180 21.10 -4.34 10.35
C TYR A 180 19.57 -4.23 10.35
N LEU A 181 18.90 -5.19 10.99
CA LEU A 181 17.43 -5.23 11.17
C LEU A 181 16.96 -4.49 12.43
N ARG A 182 17.89 -3.84 13.13
CA ARG A 182 17.65 -3.07 14.36
C ARG A 182 18.37 -1.72 14.27
N ASN A 183 17.78 -0.71 14.90
CA ASN A 183 18.43 0.58 15.06
C ASN A 183 19.50 0.56 16.18
N ASN A 184 20.16 1.70 16.41
CA ASN A 184 21.17 1.87 17.46
C ASN A 184 20.64 1.71 18.90
N GLN A 185 19.32 1.74 19.10
CA GLN A 185 18.66 1.45 20.39
C GLN A 185 18.28 -0.03 20.53
N GLY A 186 18.64 -0.88 19.55
CA GLY A 186 18.28 -2.29 19.53
C GLY A 186 16.81 -2.55 19.17
N LYS A 187 16.04 -1.56 18.73
CA LYS A 187 14.64 -1.76 18.30
C LYS A 187 14.59 -2.29 16.87
N TYR A 188 13.71 -3.26 16.62
CA TYR A 188 13.48 -3.78 15.26
C TYR A 188 12.98 -2.69 14.32
N LEU A 189 13.33 -2.82 13.04
CA LEU A 189 12.97 -1.90 11.95
C LEU A 189 11.83 -2.41 11.05
N ALA A 190 11.46 -3.68 11.21
CA ALA A 190 10.42 -4.36 10.46
C ALA A 190 9.82 -5.50 11.31
N ASN A 191 8.67 -6.04 10.88
CA ASN A 191 8.08 -7.24 11.46
C ASN A 191 8.47 -8.47 10.62
N PHE A 192 9.18 -9.43 11.20
CA PHE A 192 9.74 -10.59 10.51
C PHE A 192 10.07 -11.70 11.52
N VAL A 193 10.27 -12.93 11.06
CA VAL A 193 10.68 -14.01 11.97
C VAL A 193 12.15 -13.85 12.33
N SER A 194 12.45 -13.67 13.62
CA SER A 194 13.82 -13.52 14.10
C SER A 194 14.36 -14.83 14.66
N THR A 195 15.49 -15.27 14.13
CA THR A 195 16.28 -16.39 14.67
C THR A 195 17.43 -15.84 15.52
N PRO A 196 17.56 -16.26 16.79
CA PRO A 196 18.72 -15.91 17.61
C PRO A 196 20.02 -16.39 16.96
N GLN A 197 21.09 -15.60 17.05
CA GLN A 197 22.39 -16.00 16.52
C GLN A 197 22.93 -17.28 17.19
N SER A 198 22.56 -17.54 18.44
CA SER A 198 22.89 -18.77 19.17
C SER A 198 22.23 -20.04 18.59
N SER A 199 21.27 -19.89 17.68
CA SER A 199 20.61 -21.01 16.99
C SER A 199 21.21 -21.29 15.60
N ILE A 200 22.25 -20.55 15.19
CA ILE A 200 22.93 -20.72 13.91
C ILE A 200 24.26 -21.45 14.17
N THR A 201 24.46 -22.59 13.50
CA THR A 201 25.71 -23.37 13.57
C THR A 201 26.25 -23.63 12.16
N ARG A 202 27.39 -24.32 12.05
CA ARG A 202 27.85 -24.92 10.81
C ARG A 202 27.61 -26.43 10.82
N ASN A 203 27.12 -26.97 9.71
CA ASN A 203 27.04 -28.42 9.51
C ASN A 203 28.44 -29.00 9.22
N GLU A 204 28.53 -30.33 9.03
CA GLU A 204 29.81 -31.01 8.74
C GLU A 204 30.48 -30.53 7.44
N ALA A 205 29.71 -30.03 6.48
CA ALA A 205 30.21 -29.44 5.23
C ALA A 205 30.71 -28.00 5.40
N GLY A 206 30.50 -27.39 6.58
CA GLY A 206 30.87 -26.01 6.88
C GLY A 206 29.79 -24.98 6.51
N ASP A 207 28.64 -25.39 5.99
CA ASP A 207 27.54 -24.49 5.65
C ASP A 207 26.78 -24.04 6.89
N LEU A 208 26.28 -22.80 6.88
CA LEU A 208 25.43 -22.30 7.97
C LEU A 208 24.07 -23.02 7.95
N GLU A 209 23.63 -23.50 9.11
CA GLU A 209 22.30 -24.09 9.31
C GLU A 209 21.64 -23.58 10.60
N ILE A 210 20.31 -23.68 10.67
CA ILE A 210 19.52 -23.29 11.84
C ILE A 210 19.15 -24.54 12.65
N VAL A 211 19.57 -24.58 13.91
CA VAL A 211 19.22 -25.68 14.83
C VAL A 211 17.91 -25.38 15.53
N THR A 212 16.84 -26.04 15.09
CA THR A 212 15.45 -25.74 15.48
C THR A 212 15.03 -26.29 16.85
N ASN A 213 15.78 -27.25 17.43
CA ASN A 213 15.44 -27.85 18.73
C ASN A 213 15.45 -26.85 19.90
N GLN A 214 16.18 -25.74 19.79
CA GLN A 214 16.15 -24.63 20.75
C GLN A 214 15.14 -23.52 20.38
N VAL A 215 14.67 -23.50 19.12
CA VAL A 215 13.82 -22.45 18.54
C VAL A 215 12.31 -22.73 18.74
N LYS A 216 11.92 -23.95 19.14
CA LYS A 216 10.56 -24.25 19.64
C LYS A 216 10.12 -23.36 20.82
N TYR A 217 11.04 -22.67 21.51
CA TYR A 217 10.66 -21.69 22.52
C TYR A 217 10.03 -20.41 21.95
N LEU A 218 10.30 -20.07 20.67
CA LEU A 218 9.64 -18.96 19.98
C LEU A 218 8.26 -19.34 19.43
N SER A 219 7.92 -20.64 19.33
CA SER A 219 6.56 -21.09 18.97
C SER A 219 5.56 -20.96 20.12
N LYS A 220 5.98 -20.38 21.26
CA LYS A 220 5.12 -19.90 22.36
C LYS A 220 5.04 -18.37 22.40
N ILE A 221 5.47 -17.67 21.35
CA ILE A 221 5.01 -16.29 21.16
C ILE A 221 3.48 -16.38 21.10
N ASN A 222 2.84 -15.58 21.96
CA ASN A 222 1.39 -15.49 22.02
C ASN A 222 0.88 -15.34 20.58
N THR A 223 0.05 -16.28 20.11
CA THR A 223 -0.36 -16.40 18.69
C THR A 223 -1.11 -15.17 18.15
N MET A 224 -1.32 -14.15 18.99
CA MET A 224 -2.02 -12.90 18.68
C MET A 224 -1.08 -11.80 18.15
N ASP A 225 0.23 -11.86 18.40
CA ASP A 225 1.15 -10.73 18.15
C ASP A 225 2.10 -10.93 16.95
N VAL A 226 1.76 -11.84 16.03
CA VAL A 226 2.63 -12.12 14.87
C VAL A 226 2.57 -11.03 13.80
N ILE A 227 1.44 -10.37 13.64
CA ILE A 227 1.23 -9.31 12.67
C ILE A 227 1.12 -7.97 13.40
N SER A 228 1.61 -6.90 12.78
CA SER A 228 1.64 -5.55 13.37
C SER A 228 0.67 -4.62 12.65
N PRO A 229 0.15 -3.56 13.32
CA PRO A 229 -0.63 -2.51 12.66
C PRO A 229 0.07 -1.98 11.41
N ALA A 230 -0.69 -1.61 10.37
CA ALA A 230 -0.13 -1.23 9.08
C ALA A 230 0.81 -0.01 9.15
N LYS A 231 0.58 0.87 10.14
CA LYS A 231 1.45 2.01 10.48
C LYS A 231 2.33 1.71 11.70
N SER A 232 3.14 0.66 11.61
CA SER A 232 4.17 0.33 12.60
C SER A 232 5.57 0.63 12.09
N TYR A 233 6.56 0.66 13.00
CA TYR A 233 7.97 0.93 12.72
C TYR A 233 8.21 2.33 12.16
N TYR A 234 9.22 2.50 11.30
CA TYR A 234 9.65 3.80 10.79
C TYR A 234 9.34 3.89 9.29
N PRO A 235 8.89 5.04 8.79
CA PRO A 235 8.71 5.23 7.37
C PRO A 235 10.04 5.35 6.63
N ASN A 236 10.00 5.10 5.33
CA ASN A 236 11.09 5.46 4.42
C ASN A 236 11.07 6.95 4.05
N GLU A 237 11.93 7.35 3.10
CA GLU A 237 12.07 8.75 2.64
C GLU A 237 10.80 9.35 2.01
N PHE A 238 9.81 8.53 1.62
CA PHE A 238 8.54 8.97 1.04
C PHE A 238 7.35 8.84 2.02
N ASP A 239 7.62 8.72 3.32
CA ASP A 239 6.60 8.50 4.37
C ASP A 239 5.84 7.17 4.20
N VAL A 240 6.50 6.16 3.60
CA VAL A 240 5.91 4.84 3.36
C VAL A 240 6.41 3.83 4.38
N TYR A 241 5.47 3.15 5.04
CA TYR A 241 5.70 2.20 6.12
C TYR A 241 5.67 0.76 5.60
N ASN A 242 6.38 -0.12 6.31
CA ASN A 242 6.29 -1.57 6.18
C ASN A 242 6.41 -2.10 4.75
N MET A 243 7.30 -1.53 3.94
CA MET A 243 7.66 -2.14 2.64
C MET A 243 8.55 -3.38 2.83
N ASN A 244 9.22 -3.51 3.98
CA ASN A 244 9.98 -4.70 4.36
C ASN A 244 9.26 -5.40 5.51
N GLY A 245 8.85 -6.65 5.32
CA GLY A 245 8.17 -7.45 6.33
C GLY A 245 6.71 -7.06 6.57
N ASN A 246 6.18 -7.51 7.71
CA ASN A 246 4.76 -7.49 8.06
C ASN A 246 3.92 -8.33 7.11
N VAL A 247 3.65 -7.89 5.89
CA VAL A 247 2.96 -8.71 4.87
C VAL A 247 3.67 -8.56 3.54
N ALA A 248 3.83 -9.65 2.81
CA ALA A 248 4.25 -9.59 1.43
C ALA A 248 3.14 -8.93 0.61
N GLU A 249 3.51 -8.21 -0.44
CA GLU A 249 2.56 -7.35 -1.14
C GLU A 249 2.28 -7.81 -2.55
N LEU A 250 1.00 -7.83 -2.91
CA LEU A 250 0.54 -8.06 -4.27
C LEU A 250 1.06 -6.96 -5.21
N LEU A 251 1.56 -7.41 -6.37
CA LEU A 251 1.92 -6.56 -7.50
C LEU A 251 0.88 -6.65 -8.60
N ALA A 252 0.94 -5.70 -9.54
CA ALA A 252 0.21 -5.78 -10.79
C ALA A 252 0.62 -7.00 -11.64
N ASP A 253 1.85 -7.52 -11.49
CA ASP A 253 2.25 -8.84 -12.00
C ASP A 253 1.52 -9.96 -11.23
N PRO A 254 0.85 -10.93 -11.89
CA PRO A 254 0.07 -11.98 -11.22
C PRO A 254 0.92 -13.07 -10.55
N ASN A 255 2.21 -13.16 -10.82
CA ASN A 255 2.99 -14.35 -10.46
C ASN A 255 3.79 -14.21 -9.17
N GLU A 256 3.95 -13.00 -8.64
CA GLU A 256 4.83 -12.75 -7.50
C GLU A 256 4.26 -11.74 -6.50
N VAL A 257 4.72 -11.89 -5.27
CA VAL A 257 4.59 -10.93 -4.17
C VAL A 257 5.98 -10.49 -3.73
N ILE A 258 6.08 -9.29 -3.15
CA ILE A 258 7.36 -8.65 -2.81
C ILE A 258 7.41 -8.19 -1.35
N GLY A 259 8.62 -7.98 -0.81
CA GLY A 259 8.84 -7.32 0.48
C GLY A 259 8.85 -8.24 1.70
N GLY A 260 8.33 -9.46 1.56
CA GLY A 260 8.28 -10.47 2.62
C GLY A 260 7.31 -10.12 3.76
N SER A 261 7.13 -11.04 4.69
CA SER A 261 6.09 -10.98 5.73
C SER A 261 6.64 -11.22 7.13
N TRP A 262 5.76 -11.14 8.13
CA TRP A 262 6.04 -11.52 9.52
C TRP A 262 6.54 -12.97 9.69
N TYR A 263 6.24 -13.85 8.73
CA TYR A 263 6.68 -15.25 8.74
C TYR A 263 8.06 -15.44 8.10
N ASP A 264 8.54 -14.46 7.33
CA ASP A 264 9.78 -14.58 6.55
C ASP A 264 10.98 -14.03 7.35
N PRO A 265 12.18 -14.64 7.25
CA PRO A 265 13.34 -14.18 7.99
C PRO A 265 13.96 -12.95 7.32
N GLY A 266 14.95 -12.34 7.98
CA GLY A 266 15.58 -11.10 7.54
C GLY A 266 16.03 -11.08 6.07
N PHE A 267 16.54 -12.20 5.55
CA PHE A 267 16.94 -12.28 4.14
C PHE A 267 15.76 -12.10 3.18
N ASP A 268 14.60 -12.66 3.54
CA ASP A 268 13.42 -12.78 2.69
C ASP A 268 12.51 -11.54 2.76
N ILE A 269 12.85 -10.55 3.59
CA ILE A 269 12.15 -9.26 3.66
C ILE A 269 12.90 -8.10 2.99
N LYS A 270 13.95 -8.37 2.22
CA LYS A 270 14.69 -7.33 1.46
C LYS A 270 13.81 -6.72 0.38
N ASN A 271 14.16 -5.52 -0.08
CA ASN A 271 13.43 -4.78 -1.12
C ASN A 271 13.20 -5.62 -2.39
N ARG A 272 14.14 -6.49 -2.75
CA ARG A 272 14.09 -7.31 -3.96
C ARG A 272 13.73 -8.78 -3.70
N SER A 273 13.35 -9.13 -2.47
CA SER A 273 12.89 -10.47 -2.15
C SER A 273 11.49 -10.67 -2.71
N VAL A 274 11.38 -11.60 -3.66
CA VAL A 274 10.11 -11.98 -4.28
C VAL A 274 9.80 -13.44 -4.02
N LYS A 275 8.52 -13.73 -3.86
CA LYS A 275 8.00 -15.10 -3.73
C LYS A 275 6.91 -15.31 -4.76
N LYS A 276 6.75 -16.55 -5.21
CA LYS A 276 5.63 -16.92 -6.08
C LYS A 276 4.31 -16.65 -5.36
N TYR A 277 3.39 -15.95 -6.02
CA TYR A 277 2.02 -15.82 -5.55
C TYR A 277 1.26 -17.12 -5.84
N SER A 278 0.66 -17.71 -4.79
CA SER A 278 -0.07 -18.99 -4.88
C SER A 278 -1.53 -18.88 -4.46
N GLY A 279 -2.07 -17.67 -4.34
CA GLY A 279 -3.42 -17.41 -3.84
C GLY A 279 -3.43 -16.62 -2.52
N ALA A 280 -4.65 -16.42 -2.00
CA ALA A 280 -4.86 -15.74 -0.73
C ALA A 280 -4.09 -16.43 0.42
N SER A 281 -3.48 -15.64 1.30
CA SER A 281 -2.68 -16.14 2.42
C SER A 281 -2.64 -15.12 3.56
N ALA A 282 -2.44 -15.60 4.79
CA ALA A 282 -2.32 -14.78 5.99
C ALA A 282 -1.02 -13.95 6.02
N THR A 283 -0.11 -14.20 5.07
CA THR A 283 1.17 -13.49 4.93
C THR A 283 1.19 -12.50 3.77
N VAL A 284 0.10 -12.41 3.01
CA VAL A 284 0.01 -11.59 1.79
C VAL A 284 -1.11 -10.56 1.94
N GLY A 285 -0.75 -9.30 1.82
CA GLY A 285 -1.66 -8.16 1.71
C GLY A 285 -1.37 -7.36 0.44
N PHE A 286 -1.79 -6.10 0.40
CA PHE A 286 -1.49 -5.22 -0.73
C PHE A 286 -1.55 -3.75 -0.35
N ARG A 287 -0.90 -2.91 -1.17
CA ARG A 287 -1.06 -1.46 -1.15
C ARG A 287 -1.43 -0.97 -2.55
N ILE A 288 -1.88 0.28 -2.63
CA ILE A 288 -2.30 0.88 -3.89
C ILE A 288 -1.41 2.06 -4.26
N VAL A 289 -1.25 2.29 -5.56
CA VAL A 289 -0.64 3.49 -6.14
C VAL A 289 -1.70 4.30 -6.88
N ALA A 290 -1.47 5.60 -7.03
CA ALA A 290 -2.31 6.50 -7.79
C ALA A 290 -1.50 7.24 -8.86
N THR A 291 -2.05 7.31 -10.08
CA THR A 291 -1.50 8.08 -11.21
C THR A 291 -2.61 8.87 -11.88
N ALA A 292 -2.30 10.03 -12.45
CA ALA A 292 -3.26 10.79 -13.25
C ALA A 292 -3.67 10.01 -14.52
N ILE A 293 -4.88 10.23 -15.01
CA ILE A 293 -5.26 9.81 -16.37
C ILE A 293 -4.49 10.71 -17.35
N ASN A 294 -3.60 10.11 -18.14
CA ASN A 294 -2.96 10.80 -19.27
C ASN A 294 -3.89 10.86 -20.49
#